data_AF-A0A5B2YYW4-F1
#
_entry.id   AF-A0A5B2YYW4-F1
#
_cell.length_a   1.000
_cell.length_b   1.000
_cell.length_c   1.000
_cell.angle_alpha   90.00
_cell.angle_beta   90.00
_cell.angle_gamma   90.00
#
_symmetry.space_group_name_H-M   'P 1'
#
loop_
_entity.id
_entity.type
_entity.pdbx_description
1 polymer ?
#
loop_
_entity_poly.entity_id
_entity_poly.type
_entity_poly.pdbx_seq_one_letter_code
_entity_poly.pdbx_strand_id
1 'polypeptide(L)'
;MDGISDIVKKFDEFEKSMKDGLPKVDTRLIIDMLHRIKKDDSPMYTIEIFLNDRPDTNKIKTIIEEGLGVMPAFYDHGTHIVVAHRFNLQMLEYLSNNLNVEKIRGTFTGGGRGASIGPVFERDDQADY
;
A
#
# COMPACT_ATOMS: atom_id res chain seq x y z
N MET A 1 21.56 23.51 19.79
CA MET A 1 21.37 22.43 18.80
C MET A 1 21.32 23.11 17.44
N ASP A 2 22.07 22.59 16.48
CA ASP A 2 22.03 23.07 15.09
C ASP A 2 20.73 22.60 14.45
N GLY A 3 19.97 23.52 13.83
CA GLY A 3 18.65 23.23 13.28
C GLY A 3 18.68 22.12 12.22
N ILE A 4 19.79 21.98 11.49
CA ILE A 4 19.97 20.90 10.50
C ILE A 4 20.06 19.55 11.21
N SER A 5 20.86 19.45 12.27
CA SER A 5 20.99 18.21 13.06
C SER A 5 19.66 17.78 13.68
N ASP A 6 18.84 18.72 14.13
CA ASP A 6 17.51 18.42 14.69
C ASP A 6 16.54 17.89 13.61
N ILE A 7 16.61 18.41 12.38
CA ILE A 7 15.81 17.92 11.24
C ILE A 7 16.21 16.49 10.89
N VAL A 8 17.51 16.20 10.77
CA VAL A 8 18.01 14.85 10.45
C VAL A 8 17.55 13.84 11.50
N LYS A 9 17.72 14.16 12.79
CA LYS A 9 17.30 13.27 13.88
C LYS A 9 15.79 12.96 13.84
N LYS A 10 14.95 13.97 13.64
CA LYS A 10 13.49 13.78 13.55
C LYS A 10 13.08 12.95 12.34
N PHE A 11 13.80 13.11 11.23
CA PHE A 11 13.58 12.29 10.05
C PHE A 11 13.93 10.82 10.33
N ASP A 12 15.05 10.54 10.98
CA ASP A 12 15.44 9.17 11.38
C ASP A 12 14.41 8.53 12.33
N GLU A 13 13.93 9.28 13.32
CA GLU A 13 12.89 8.82 14.26
C GLU A 13 11.57 8.51 13.52
N PHE A 14 11.20 9.34 12.55
CA PHE A 14 10.03 9.14 11.72
C PHE A 14 10.16 7.93 10.79
N GLU A 15 11.30 7.77 10.11
CA GLU A 15 11.58 6.59 9.29
C GLU A 15 11.53 5.29 10.09
N LYS A 16 12.09 5.30 11.31
CA LYS A 16 12.01 4.16 12.22
C LYS A 16 10.56 3.85 12.58
N SER A 17 9.78 4.87 12.95
CA SER A 17 8.37 4.70 13.33
C SER A 17 7.52 4.09 12.19
N MET A 18 7.79 4.47 10.94
CA MET A 18 7.14 3.87 9.77
C MET A 18 7.47 2.38 9.63
N LYS A 19 8.75 2.01 9.79
CA LYS A 19 9.21 0.61 9.70
C LYS A 19 8.69 -0.24 10.85
N ASP A 20 8.57 0.33 12.05
CA ASP A 20 8.08 -0.39 13.22
C ASP A 20 6.55 -0.59 13.16
N GLY A 21 5.80 0.43 12.71
CA GLY A 21 4.34 0.39 12.64
C GLY A 21 3.78 -0.35 11.41
N LEU A 22 4.44 -0.24 10.25
CA LEU A 22 4.01 -0.84 8.99
C LEU A 22 5.20 -1.52 8.27
N PRO A 23 5.81 -2.56 8.89
CA PRO A 23 7.07 -3.17 8.41
C PRO A 23 6.99 -3.77 7.01
N LYS A 24 5.79 -4.11 6.52
CA LYS A 24 5.56 -4.72 5.21
C LYS A 24 5.19 -3.71 4.14
N VAL A 25 5.02 -2.44 4.49
CA VAL A 25 4.57 -1.39 3.57
C VAL A 25 5.77 -0.58 3.11
N ASP A 26 5.83 -0.28 1.82
CA ASP A 26 6.83 0.64 1.25
C ASP A 26 6.74 2.01 1.94
N THR A 27 7.85 2.49 2.51
CA THR A 27 7.88 3.79 3.21
C THR A 27 7.50 4.94 2.30
N ARG A 28 7.75 4.84 0.98
CA ARG A 28 7.30 5.85 0.01
C ARG A 28 5.80 5.97 -0.05
N LEU A 29 5.08 4.85 0.03
CA LEU A 29 3.61 4.84 0.08
C LEU A 29 3.12 5.50 1.37
N ILE A 30 3.73 5.18 2.52
CA ILE A 30 3.34 5.78 3.81
C ILE A 30 3.50 7.30 3.77
N ILE A 31 4.64 7.79 3.29
CA ILE A 31 4.91 9.23 3.16
C ILE A 31 3.90 9.90 2.22
N ASP A 32 3.64 9.31 1.04
CA ASP A 32 2.66 9.84 0.09
C ASP A 32 1.25 9.91 0.71
N MET A 33 0.82 8.86 1.40
CA MET A 33 -0.46 8.84 2.12
C MET A 33 -0.55 9.92 3.20
N LEU A 34 0.49 10.09 4.03
CA LEU A 34 0.51 11.11 5.07
C LEU A 34 0.42 12.54 4.52
N HIS A 35 0.97 12.79 3.33
CA HIS A 35 0.80 14.08 2.66
C HIS A 35 -0.63 14.32 2.17
N ARG A 36 -1.32 13.28 1.71
CA ARG A 36 -2.66 13.39 1.11
C ARG A 36 -3.79 13.33 2.14
N ILE A 37 -3.63 12.55 3.21
CA ILE A 37 -4.61 12.46 4.31
C ILE A 37 -4.87 13.82 4.97
N LYS A 38 -3.90 14.75 4.92
CA LYS A 38 -4.10 16.15 5.35
C LYS A 38 -5.20 16.90 4.59
N LYS A 39 -5.58 16.44 3.40
CA LYS A 39 -6.58 17.08 2.51
C LYS A 39 -7.78 16.17 2.23
N ASP A 40 -7.58 14.86 2.24
CA ASP A 40 -8.59 13.85 1.98
C ASP A 40 -8.27 12.62 2.84
N ASP A 41 -9.08 12.36 3.87
CA ASP A 41 -8.87 11.31 4.87
C ASP A 41 -8.78 9.88 4.28
N SER A 42 -9.21 9.67 3.04
CA SER A 42 -9.05 8.37 2.35
C SER A 42 -8.87 8.58 0.84
N PRO A 43 -7.67 8.96 0.39
CA PRO A 43 -7.40 9.19 -1.03
C PRO A 43 -7.53 7.87 -1.82
N MET A 44 -7.81 7.97 -3.12
CA MET A 44 -7.87 6.78 -3.97
C MET A 44 -6.46 6.28 -4.30
N TYR A 45 -6.23 4.99 -4.12
CA TYR A 45 -4.99 4.30 -4.45
C TYR A 45 -5.27 3.00 -5.20
N THR A 46 -4.32 2.62 -6.04
CA THR A 46 -4.10 1.22 -6.43
C THR A 46 -3.04 0.66 -5.49
N ILE A 47 -3.42 -0.27 -4.64
CA ILE A 47 -2.54 -0.98 -3.72
C ILE A 47 -2.24 -2.35 -4.31
N GLU A 48 -0.97 -2.71 -4.32
CA GLU A 48 -0.46 -4.01 -4.73
C GLU A 48 0.12 -4.72 -3.51
N ILE A 49 -0.31 -5.95 -3.29
CA ILE A 49 0.04 -6.78 -2.14
C ILE A 49 0.70 -8.04 -2.68
N PHE A 50 1.92 -8.30 -2.23
CA PHE A 50 2.71 -9.47 -2.57
C PHE A 50 2.71 -10.40 -1.35
N LEU A 51 2.35 -11.66 -1.57
CA LEU A 51 2.30 -12.68 -0.54
C LEU A 51 3.52 -13.60 -0.62
N ASN A 52 4.00 -14.08 0.53
CA ASN A 52 5.16 -14.97 0.61
C ASN A 52 4.91 -16.34 -0.04
N ASP A 53 3.66 -16.79 -0.06
CA ASP A 53 3.26 -18.10 -0.56
C ASP A 53 1.90 -18.04 -1.25
N ARG A 54 1.60 -19.09 -2.02
CA ARG A 54 0.35 -19.19 -2.78
C ARG A 54 -0.84 -19.32 -1.81
N PRO A 55 -1.78 -18.36 -1.83
CA PRO A 55 -2.90 -18.41 -0.89
C PRO A 55 -4.05 -19.27 -1.40
N ASP A 56 -4.99 -19.54 -0.50
CA ASP A 56 -6.37 -19.84 -0.88
C ASP A 56 -7.06 -18.52 -1.29
N THR A 57 -7.24 -18.32 -2.59
CA THR A 57 -7.77 -17.07 -3.15
C THR A 57 -9.18 -16.74 -2.67
N ASN A 58 -10.00 -17.75 -2.34
CA ASN A 58 -11.35 -17.51 -1.81
C ASN A 58 -11.27 -16.92 -0.40
N LYS A 59 -10.36 -17.44 0.45
CA LYS A 59 -10.15 -16.88 1.79
C LYS A 59 -9.64 -15.44 1.72
N ILE A 60 -8.67 -15.16 0.86
CA ILE A 60 -8.15 -13.79 0.68
C ILE A 60 -9.26 -12.85 0.21
N LYS A 61 -10.07 -13.30 -0.75
CA LYS A 61 -11.19 -12.52 -1.26
C LYS A 61 -12.17 -12.17 -0.14
N THR A 62 -12.54 -13.14 0.71
CA THR A 62 -13.40 -12.90 1.88
C THR A 62 -12.76 -11.91 2.86
N ILE A 63 -11.48 -12.07 3.20
CA ILE A 63 -10.79 -11.15 4.12
C ILE A 63 -10.80 -9.72 3.58
N ILE A 64 -10.50 -9.53 2.30
CA ILE A 64 -10.48 -8.19 1.67
C ILE A 64 -11.89 -7.63 1.55
N GLU A 65 -12.89 -8.44 1.23
CA GLU A 65 -14.29 -8.01 1.17
C GLU A 65 -14.82 -7.58 2.55
N GLU A 66 -14.57 -8.37 3.59
CA GLU A 66 -15.02 -8.08 4.95
C GLU A 66 -14.28 -6.87 5.56
N GLY A 67 -12.98 -6.74 5.28
CA GLY A 67 -12.16 -5.67 5.83
C GLY A 67 -12.26 -4.33 5.08
N LEU A 68 -12.37 -4.38 3.75
CA LEU A 68 -12.28 -3.20 2.88
C LEU A 68 -13.53 -2.98 2.02
N GLY A 69 -14.47 -3.92 1.96
CA GLY A 69 -15.70 -3.78 1.17
C GLY A 69 -15.49 -3.72 -0.34
N VAL A 70 -14.36 -4.25 -0.83
CA VAL A 70 -13.95 -4.16 -2.24
C VAL A 70 -13.47 -5.51 -2.76
N MET A 71 -13.66 -5.74 -4.05
CA MET A 71 -13.17 -6.93 -4.72
C MET A 71 -11.73 -6.76 -5.20
N PRO A 72 -10.80 -7.63 -4.76
CA PRO A 72 -9.43 -7.64 -5.28
C PRO A 72 -9.35 -8.29 -6.67
N ALA A 73 -8.36 -7.88 -7.44
CA ALA A 73 -7.86 -8.63 -8.61
C ALA A 73 -6.66 -9.48 -8.19
N PHE A 74 -6.54 -10.69 -8.76
CA PHE A 74 -5.47 -11.63 -8.46
C PHE A 74 -4.63 -11.92 -9.71
N TYR A 75 -3.31 -11.88 -9.55
CA TYR A 75 -2.28 -12.15 -10.54
C TYR A 75 -1.28 -13.16 -9.96
N ASP A 76 -0.36 -13.65 -10.79
CA ASP A 76 0.75 -14.54 -10.37
C ASP A 76 0.27 -15.75 -9.54
N HIS A 77 -0.74 -16.47 -10.04
CA HIS A 77 -1.34 -17.62 -9.34
C HIS A 77 -1.93 -17.28 -7.95
N GLY A 78 -2.24 -16.00 -7.70
CA GLY A 78 -2.85 -15.49 -6.49
C GLY A 78 -1.88 -14.85 -5.50
N THR A 79 -0.57 -14.84 -5.76
CA THR A 79 0.43 -14.23 -4.86
C THR A 79 0.54 -12.72 -5.02
N HIS A 80 0.08 -12.17 -6.14
CA HIS A 80 0.02 -10.73 -6.37
C HIS A 80 -1.44 -10.29 -6.41
N ILE A 81 -1.81 -9.42 -5.48
CA ILE A 81 -3.18 -8.93 -5.31
C ILE A 81 -3.20 -7.44 -5.57
N VAL A 82 -4.16 -6.98 -6.37
CA VAL A 82 -4.34 -5.56 -6.69
C VAL A 82 -5.70 -5.09 -6.20
N VAL A 83 -5.72 -4.01 -5.43
CA VAL A 83 -6.93 -3.39 -4.88
C VAL A 83 -6.93 -1.91 -5.24
N ALA A 84 -7.93 -1.48 -6.01
CA ALA A 84 -8.18 -0.06 -6.26
C ALA A 84 -9.30 0.43 -5.33
N HIS A 85 -8.94 1.21 -4.31
CA HIS A 85 -9.91 1.67 -3.30
C HIS A 85 -9.47 2.98 -2.64
N ARG A 86 -10.36 3.57 -1.84
CA ARG A 86 -10.02 4.68 -0.95
C ARG A 86 -9.33 4.11 0.29
N PHE A 87 -8.06 4.42 0.48
CA PHE A 87 -7.24 3.81 1.53
C PHE A 87 -6.86 4.80 2.62
N ASN A 88 -6.82 4.31 3.86
CA ASN A 88 -6.13 4.95 4.99
C ASN A 88 -5.05 4.00 5.54
N LEU A 89 -4.25 4.49 6.49
CA LEU A 89 -3.14 3.71 7.05
C LEU A 89 -3.62 2.48 7.84
N GLN A 90 -4.78 2.57 8.49
CA GLN A 90 -5.37 1.44 9.24
C GLN A 90 -5.75 0.27 8.33
N MET A 91 -6.17 0.54 7.09
CA MET A 91 -6.42 -0.52 6.11
C MET A 91 -5.13 -1.23 5.69
N LEU A 92 -4.01 -0.51 5.58
CA LEU A 92 -2.70 -1.14 5.29
C LEU A 92 -2.22 -2.01 6.45
N GLU A 93 -2.44 -1.55 7.68
CA GLU A 93 -2.18 -2.34 8.89
C GLU A 93 -3.05 -3.60 8.93
N TYR A 94 -4.35 -3.47 8.65
CA TYR A 94 -5.27 -4.60 8.57
C TYR A 94 -4.78 -5.65 7.56
N LEU A 95 -4.43 -5.24 6.34
CA LEU A 95 -3.92 -6.16 5.32
C LEU A 95 -2.61 -6.83 5.75
N SER A 96 -1.69 -6.06 6.34
CA SER A 96 -0.40 -6.57 6.82
C SER A 96 -0.56 -7.62 7.94
N ASN A 97 -1.57 -7.46 8.80
CA ASN A 97 -1.80 -8.32 9.96
C ASN A 97 -2.64 -9.57 9.63
N ASN A 98 -3.51 -9.50 8.63
CA ASN A 98 -4.45 -10.59 8.30
C ASN A 98 -4.03 -11.44 7.11
N LEU A 99 -3.06 -10.99 6.32
CA LEU A 99 -2.54 -11.72 5.16
C LEU A 99 -1.07 -12.10 5.37
N ASN A 100 -0.58 -13.16 4.71
CA ASN A 100 0.83 -13.54 4.74
C ASN A 100 1.67 -12.66 3.81
N VAL A 101 1.74 -11.36 4.11
CA VAL A 101 2.33 -10.33 3.27
C VAL A 101 3.86 -10.38 3.28
N GLU A 102 4.43 -10.41 2.08
CA GLU A 102 5.83 -10.08 1.84
C GLU A 102 6.03 -8.57 1.76
N LYS A 103 5.25 -7.91 0.89
CA LYS A 103 5.37 -6.48 0.61
C LYS A 103 4.04 -5.85 0.18
N ILE A 104 3.81 -4.61 0.56
CA ILE A 104 2.74 -3.74 0.06
C ILE A 104 3.36 -2.51 -0.58
N ARG A 105 2.95 -2.22 -1.81
CA ARG A 105 3.24 -0.94 -2.50
C ARG A 105 1.95 -0.37 -3.04
N GLY A 106 2.00 0.86 -3.51
CA GLY A 106 0.81 1.47 -4.09
C GLY A 106 1.11 2.78 -4.77
N THR A 107 0.17 3.19 -5.61
CA THR A 107 0.26 4.45 -6.33
C THR A 107 -1.05 5.20 -6.21
N PHE A 108 -0.94 6.49 -5.93
CA PHE A 108 -2.09 7.39 -5.87
C PHE A 108 -2.74 7.49 -7.24
N THR A 109 -4.06 7.26 -7.30
CA THR A 109 -4.80 7.25 -8.58
C THR A 109 -5.58 8.55 -8.84
N GLY A 110 -5.63 9.49 -7.88
CA GLY A 110 -6.28 10.80 -8.06
C GLY A 110 -7.24 11.19 -6.93
N GLY A 111 -7.57 12.49 -6.86
CA GLY A 111 -8.41 13.10 -5.82
C GLY A 111 -9.93 13.00 -6.06
N GLY A 112 -10.36 12.33 -7.13
CA GLY A 112 -11.78 12.14 -7.44
C GLY A 112 -12.03 11.79 -8.90
N ARG A 113 -12.81 10.71 -9.13
CA ARG A 113 -13.31 10.20 -10.43
C ARG A 113 -12.26 9.83 -11.50
N GLY A 114 -10.99 9.70 -11.14
CA GLY A 114 -9.97 9.17 -12.05
C GLY A 114 -10.05 7.64 -12.11
N ALA A 115 -10.10 7.08 -13.33
CA ALA A 115 -9.92 5.65 -13.54
C ALA A 115 -8.60 5.20 -12.88
N SER A 116 -8.60 4.03 -12.24
CA SER A 116 -7.37 3.40 -11.77
C SER A 116 -6.36 3.38 -12.92
N ILE A 117 -5.11 3.74 -12.65
CA ILE A 117 -4.03 3.62 -13.64
C ILE A 117 -3.59 2.16 -13.84
N GLY A 118 -4.25 1.19 -13.20
CA GLY A 118 -3.84 -0.22 -13.22
C GLY A 118 -2.63 -0.49 -12.31
N PRO A 119 -2.20 -1.75 -12.20
CA PRO A 119 -0.97 -2.10 -11.48
C PRO A 119 0.24 -1.44 -12.15
N VAL A 120 1.13 -0.88 -11.34
CA VAL A 120 2.37 -0.26 -11.82
C VAL A 120 3.44 -1.32 -12.03
N PHE A 121 3.41 -2.42 -11.27
CA PHE A 121 4.36 -3.51 -11.47
C PHE A 121 4.42 -4.04 -12.90
N GLU A 122 3.26 -4.31 -13.50
CA GLU A 122 3.19 -4.82 -14.88
C GLU A 122 3.68 -3.79 -15.92
N ARG A 123 3.72 -2.48 -15.55
CA ARG A 123 4.24 -1.42 -16.42
C ARG A 123 5.76 -1.33 -16.36
N ASP A 124 6.33 -1.45 -15.16
CA ASP A 124 7.77 -1.34 -14.95
C ASP A 124 8.55 -2.59 -15.42
N ASP A 125 7.88 -3.74 -15.58
CA ASP A 125 8.47 -4.98 -16.09
C ASP A 125 8.42 -5.11 -17.64
N GLN A 126 7.84 -4.15 -18.36
CA GLN A 126 8.05 -4.08 -19.80
C GLN A 126 9.43 -3.48 -20.06
N ALA A 127 10.41 -4.35 -20.33
CA ALA A 127 11.66 -3.92 -20.93
C ALA A 127 11.35 -3.07 -22.17
N ASP A 128 11.80 -1.81 -22.14
CA ASP A 128 11.82 -0.94 -23.31
C ASP A 128 12.53 -1.70 -24.45
N TYR A 129 11.75 -2.16 -25.44
CA TYR A 129 12.27 -2.74 -26.69
C TYR A 129 12.64 -1.63 -27.67
#